data_AF-A0AAU6AHJ9-F1
#
_entry.id   AF-A0AAU6AHJ9-F1
#
_cell.length_a   1.000
_cell.length_b   1.000
_cell.length_c   1.000
_cell.angle_alpha   90.00
_cell.angle_beta   90.00
_cell.angle_gamma   90.00
#
_symmetry.space_group_name_H-M   'P 1'
#
loop_
_entity.id
_entity.type
_entity.pdbx_description
1 polymer ?
#
loop_
_entity_poly.entity_id
_entity_poly.type
_entity_poly.pdbx_seq_one_letter_code
_entity_poly.pdbx_strand_id
1 'polypeptide(L)'
;MIVNLTARVLRIYAADRPDGIDDLDLGLRQVIDPEPQPAQLDPIPTGSTYRDDMPVELLEYGHVDNLPSPLDGVSCAVSLEVALSQAPRREDLLVPYQEVLTSDGTVIGYRSLAQPI
;
A
#
# COMPACT_ATOMS: atom_id res chain seq x y z
N MET A 1 5.23 -15.50 4.72
CA MET A 1 4.47 -15.38 3.45
C MET A 1 3.98 -13.95 3.33
N ILE A 2 3.96 -13.36 2.12
CA ILE A 2 3.44 -12.00 1.92
C ILE A 2 2.18 -12.08 1.06
N VAL A 3 1.09 -11.51 1.56
CA VAL A 3 -0.19 -11.38 0.85
C VAL A 3 -0.32 -9.94 0.37
N ASN A 4 -0.61 -9.74 -0.91
CA ASN A 4 -0.75 -8.41 -1.48
C ASN A 4 -2.22 -7.95 -1.39
N LEU A 5 -2.52 -7.13 -0.40
CA LEU A 5 -3.81 -6.47 -0.23
C LEU A 5 -3.84 -5.07 -0.84
N THR A 6 -2.88 -4.73 -1.71
CA THR A 6 -2.98 -3.54 -2.55
C THR A 6 -3.79 -3.84 -3.80
N ALA A 7 -4.35 -2.82 -4.45
CA ALA A 7 -5.14 -2.98 -5.68
C ALA A 7 -4.27 -3.21 -6.94
N ARG A 8 -2.94 -3.34 -6.82
CA ARG A 8 -2.01 -3.43 -7.96
C ARG A 8 -1.01 -4.56 -7.76
N VAL A 9 -0.50 -5.09 -8.86
CA VAL A 9 0.60 -6.07 -8.84
C VAL A 9 1.83 -5.42 -8.20
N LEU A 10 2.41 -6.08 -7.19
CA LEU A 10 3.68 -5.68 -6.61
C LEU A 10 4.82 -6.39 -7.31
N ARG A 11 5.67 -5.63 -8.01
CA ARG A 11 6.95 -6.11 -8.52
C ARG A 11 8.05 -5.70 -7.57
N ILE A 12 8.78 -6.69 -7.04
CA ILE A 12 9.93 -6.49 -6.17
C ILE A 12 11.19 -6.69 -6.99
N TYR A 13 12.02 -5.66 -7.02
CA TYR A 13 13.28 -5.62 -7.75
C TYR A 13 14.47 -5.75 -6.80
N ALA A 14 15.62 -6.12 -7.35
CA ALA A 14 16.88 -6.09 -6.63
C ALA A 14 17.20 -4.65 -6.14
N ALA A 15 17.82 -4.54 -4.96
CA ALA A 15 18.12 -3.26 -4.35
C ALA A 15 19.08 -2.38 -5.19
N ASP A 16 19.87 -3.01 -6.06
CA ASP A 16 20.81 -2.37 -6.98
C ASP A 16 20.22 -2.14 -8.38
N ARG A 17 18.94 -2.45 -8.63
CA ARG A 17 18.30 -2.15 -9.91
C ARG A 17 18.36 -0.63 -10.16
N PRO A 18 18.90 -0.17 -11.30
CA PRO A 18 18.88 1.25 -11.67
C PRO A 18 17.47 1.70 -12.10
N ASP A 19 17.19 3.00 -11.90
CA ASP A 19 16.03 3.66 -12.52
C ASP A 19 16.31 4.02 -13.98
N GLY A 20 15.26 4.37 -14.71
CA GLY A 20 15.35 4.86 -16.09
C GLY A 20 15.46 3.77 -17.16
N ILE A 21 15.23 2.50 -16.78
CA ILE A 21 15.29 1.35 -17.68
C ILE A 21 13.91 0.71 -17.81
N ASP A 22 13.44 0.58 -19.05
CA ASP A 22 12.08 0.12 -19.38
C ASP A 22 11.96 -1.42 -19.47
N ASP A 23 13.08 -2.14 -19.35
CA ASP A 23 13.09 -3.60 -19.23
C ASP A 23 12.51 -4.03 -17.88
N LEU A 24 11.30 -4.59 -17.88
CA LEU A 24 10.59 -5.01 -16.67
C LEU A 24 11.21 -6.24 -15.99
N ASP A 25 12.04 -7.02 -16.68
CA ASP A 25 12.60 -8.27 -16.17
C ASP A 25 13.96 -8.04 -15.48
N LEU A 26 14.69 -6.98 -15.86
CA LEU A 26 16.01 -6.67 -15.32
C LEU A 26 16.01 -6.57 -13.78
N GLY A 27 16.64 -7.53 -13.10
CA GLY A 27 16.70 -7.53 -11.64
C GLY A 27 15.34 -7.74 -10.95
N LEU A 28 14.30 -8.19 -11.65
CA LEU A 28 13.04 -8.62 -11.04
C LEU A 28 13.31 -9.83 -10.14
N ARG A 29 12.82 -9.77 -8.89
CA ARG A 29 12.97 -10.84 -7.90
C ARG A 29 11.68 -11.57 -7.65
N GLN A 30 10.58 -10.83 -7.55
CA GLN A 30 9.29 -11.39 -7.21
C GLN A 30 8.16 -10.56 -7.79
N VAL A 31 7.09 -11.25 -8.17
CA VAL A 31 5.80 -10.66 -8.51
C VAL A 31 4.79 -11.19 -7.50
N ILE A 32 4.01 -10.30 -6.89
CA ILE A 32 2.96 -10.63 -5.93
C ILE A 32 1.65 -10.08 -6.49
N ASP A 33 0.80 -10.97 -6.99
CA ASP A 33 -0.51 -10.61 -7.53
C ASP A 33 -1.43 -10.09 -6.41
N PRO A 34 -2.28 -9.10 -6.70
CA PRO A 34 -3.21 -8.58 -5.72
C PRO A 34 -4.28 -9.62 -5.38
N GLU A 35 -4.68 -9.65 -4.12
CA GLU A 35 -5.87 -10.38 -3.71
C GLU A 35 -7.13 -9.80 -4.39
N PRO A 36 -8.17 -10.62 -4.66
CA PRO A 36 -9.40 -10.15 -5.29
C PRO A 36 -10.11 -9.02 -4.53
N GLN A 37 -9.89 -8.96 -3.20
CA GLN A 37 -10.45 -7.95 -2.29
C GLN A 37 -9.30 -7.26 -1.57
N PRO A 38 -8.75 -6.16 -2.14
CA PRO A 38 -7.69 -5.40 -1.49
C PRO A 38 -8.20 -4.71 -0.22
N ALA A 39 -7.29 -4.46 0.72
CA ALA A 39 -7.60 -3.69 1.92
C ALA A 39 -7.87 -2.24 1.54
N GLN A 40 -9.00 -1.70 1.97
CA GLN A 40 -9.44 -0.35 1.65
C GLN A 40 -9.73 0.42 2.93
N LEU A 41 -9.19 1.64 3.02
CA LEU A 41 -9.51 2.56 4.10
C LEU A 41 -10.83 3.25 3.72
N ASP A 42 -11.91 2.84 4.38
CA ASP A 42 -13.24 3.36 4.09
C ASP A 42 -13.56 4.54 5.03
N PRO A 43 -13.74 5.75 4.49
CA PRO A 43 -14.14 6.89 5.29
C PRO A 43 -15.60 6.74 5.72
N ILE A 44 -15.87 6.95 7.01
CA ILE A 44 -17.23 6.94 7.54
C ILE A 44 -17.70 8.39 7.71
N PRO A 45 -18.75 8.83 7.00
CA PRO A 45 -19.34 10.14 7.22
C PRO A 45 -19.93 10.25 8.63
N THR A 46 -19.46 11.23 9.40
CA THR A 46 -19.92 11.51 10.77
C THR A 46 -20.80 12.77 10.86
N GLY A 47 -20.75 13.63 9.84
CA GLY A 47 -21.57 14.83 9.76
C GLY A 47 -21.09 15.79 8.67
N SER A 48 -21.64 17.00 8.67
CA SER A 48 -21.19 18.08 7.80
C SER A 48 -21.18 19.42 8.54
N THR A 49 -20.35 20.34 8.08
CA THR A 49 -20.28 21.72 8.55
C THR A 49 -20.12 22.66 7.36
N TYR A 50 -20.38 23.95 7.55
CA TYR A 50 -20.09 24.96 6.54
C TYR A 50 -18.87 25.77 6.97
N ARG A 51 -17.93 25.98 6.03
CA ARG A 51 -16.78 26.87 6.19
C ARG A 51 -16.72 27.77 4.96
N ASP A 52 -16.74 29.08 5.17
CA ASP A 52 -16.74 30.07 4.08
C ASP A 52 -17.82 29.79 3.01
N ASP A 53 -19.04 29.51 3.47
CA ASP A 53 -20.21 29.13 2.65
C ASP A 53 -20.04 27.85 1.79
N MET A 54 -18.96 27.08 2.01
CA MET A 54 -18.74 25.77 1.38
C MET A 54 -19.12 24.64 2.33
N PRO A 55 -19.87 23.62 1.85
CA PRO A 55 -20.12 22.41 2.63
C PRO A 55 -18.83 21.60 2.78
N VAL A 56 -18.54 21.18 4.01
CA VAL A 56 -17.40 20.35 4.38
C VAL A 56 -17.92 19.11 5.10
N GLU A 57 -17.63 17.93 4.55
CA GLU A 57 -17.95 16.67 5.21
C GLU A 57 -16.94 16.34 6.31
N LEU A 58 -17.44 15.82 7.42
CA LEU A 58 -16.63 15.31 8.52
C LEU A 58 -16.54 13.80 8.35
N LEU A 59 -15.34 13.29 8.08
CA LEU A 59 -15.07 11.88 7.85
C LEU A 59 -14.25 11.32 9.00
N GLU A 60 -14.62 10.13 9.48
CA GLU A 60 -13.81 9.33 10.39
C GLU A 60 -12.99 8.33 9.58
N TYR A 61 -11.69 8.26 9.86
CA TYR A 61 -10.75 7.31 9.25
C TYR A 61 -10.26 6.36 10.34
N GLY A 62 -10.43 5.06 10.11
CA GLY A 62 -10.04 4.03 11.09
C GLY A 62 -10.65 2.66 10.82
N HIS A 63 -11.69 2.60 9.99
CA HIS A 63 -12.22 1.35 9.48
C HIS A 63 -11.47 0.93 8.22
N VAL A 64 -11.01 -0.30 8.20
CA VAL A 64 -10.36 -0.89 7.02
C VAL A 64 -11.14 -2.12 6.63
N ASP A 65 -11.70 -2.08 5.43
CA ASP A 65 -12.40 -3.19 4.81
C ASP A 65 -11.40 -4.19 4.24
N ASN A 66 -11.79 -5.47 4.24
CA ASN A 66 -11.02 -6.59 3.68
C ASN A 66 -9.60 -6.76 4.27
N LEU A 67 -9.36 -6.22 5.46
CA LEU A 67 -8.13 -6.47 6.20
C LEU A 67 -8.31 -7.70 7.13
N PRO A 68 -7.69 -8.85 6.83
CA PRO A 68 -7.81 -10.02 7.69
C PRO A 68 -7.16 -9.77 9.06
N SER A 69 -7.61 -10.54 10.05
CA SER A 69 -6.91 -10.64 11.33
C SER A 69 -5.46 -11.10 11.12
N PRO A 70 -4.52 -10.69 11.98
CA PRO A 70 -3.14 -11.17 11.92
C PRO A 70 -3.08 -12.70 11.95
N LEU A 71 -2.21 -13.27 11.12
CA LEU A 71 -1.93 -14.70 11.07
C LEU A 71 -0.43 -14.94 11.21
N ASP A 72 -0.05 -15.90 12.05
CA ASP A 72 1.36 -16.20 12.31
C ASP A 72 2.11 -16.56 11.01
N GLY A 73 3.25 -15.90 10.79
CA GLY A 73 4.09 -16.10 9.61
C GLY A 73 3.55 -15.47 8.32
N VAL A 74 2.46 -14.70 8.39
CA VAL A 74 1.89 -13.96 7.27
C VAL A 74 2.07 -12.46 7.50
N SER A 75 2.56 -11.76 6.47
CA SER A 75 2.57 -10.30 6.41
C SER A 75 1.66 -9.84 5.29
N CYS A 76 0.97 -8.72 5.49
CA CYS A 76 0.07 -8.16 4.48
C CYS A 76 0.68 -6.88 3.90
N ALA A 77 0.93 -6.85 2.59
CA ALA A 77 1.29 -5.63 1.90
C ALA A 77 0.03 -4.80 1.62
N VAL A 78 -0.02 -3.56 2.12
CA VAL A 78 -1.18 -2.65 2.05
C VAL A 78 -0.75 -1.26 1.58
N SER A 79 -1.70 -0.36 1.32
CA SER A 79 -1.37 1.06 1.11
C SER A 79 -0.82 1.70 2.40
N LEU A 80 -0.06 2.78 2.24
CA LEU A 80 0.50 3.50 3.39
C LEU A 80 -0.60 4.00 4.34
N GLU A 81 -1.70 4.51 3.80
CA GLU A 81 -2.85 5.03 4.56
C GLU A 81 -3.49 3.94 5.43
N VAL A 82 -3.64 2.73 4.88
CA VAL A 82 -4.14 1.57 5.63
C VAL A 82 -3.16 1.18 6.73
N ALA A 83 -1.86 1.10 6.45
CA ALA A 83 -0.88 0.73 7.46
C ALA A 83 -0.81 1.76 8.61
N LEU A 84 -0.83 3.06 8.29
CA LEU A 84 -0.80 4.13 9.29
C LEU A 84 -2.09 4.21 10.12
N SER A 85 -3.27 3.93 9.55
CA SER A 85 -4.52 3.92 10.32
C SER A 85 -4.58 2.78 11.35
N GLN A 86 -3.81 1.72 11.13
CA GLN A 86 -3.73 0.56 12.00
C GLN A 86 -2.52 0.57 12.95
N ALA A 87 -1.56 1.47 12.74
CA ALA A 87 -0.41 1.62 13.61
C ALA A 87 -0.83 2.17 15.00
N PRO A 88 -0.18 1.74 16.10
CA PRO A 88 0.87 0.72 16.19
C PRO A 88 0.31 -0.71 16.45
N ARG A 89 -1.00 -0.94 16.23
CA ARG A 89 -1.68 -2.19 16.66
C ARG A 89 -1.39 -3.38 15.75
N ARG A 90 -0.92 -3.15 14.53
CA ARG A 90 -0.72 -4.17 13.49
C ARG A 90 0.73 -4.16 13.02
N GLU A 91 1.53 -5.07 13.57
CA GLU A 91 2.96 -5.22 13.23
C GLU A 91 3.20 -6.13 12.01
N ASP A 92 2.15 -6.77 11.49
CA ASP A 92 2.21 -7.65 10.31
C ASP A 92 2.03 -6.90 8.98
N LEU A 93 1.80 -5.59 9.03
CA LEU A 93 1.55 -4.77 7.84
C LEU A 93 2.84 -4.23 7.23
N LEU A 94 2.93 -4.37 5.93
CA LEU A 94 4.03 -3.89 5.10
C LEU A 94 3.49 -2.91 4.06
N VAL A 95 4.33 -1.96 3.65
CA VAL A 95 4.02 -0.99 2.59
C VAL A 95 5.07 -1.06 1.49
N PRO A 96 4.70 -0.85 0.21
CA PRO A 96 5.68 -0.69 -0.85
C PRO A 96 6.67 0.44 -0.57
N TYR A 97 7.96 0.23 -0.78
CA TYR A 97 9.00 1.21 -0.47
C TYR A 97 10.15 1.21 -1.50
N GLN A 98 10.76 2.39 -1.70
CA GLN A 98 11.81 2.63 -2.70
C GLN A 98 11.37 2.26 -4.12
N GLU A 99 10.53 3.11 -4.70
CA GLU A 99 10.02 2.98 -6.06
C GLU A 99 11.14 2.81 -7.10
N VAL A 100 10.89 1.95 -8.07
CA VAL A 100 11.70 1.80 -9.28
C VAL A 100 10.98 2.47 -10.43
N LEU A 101 11.70 3.34 -11.14
CA LEU A 101 11.15 4.18 -12.19
C LEU A 101 11.63 3.77 -13.58
N THR A 102 10.76 3.88 -14.57
CA THR A 102 11.10 3.84 -16.01
C THR A 102 11.77 5.13 -16.47
N SER A 103 12.19 5.17 -17.74
CA SER A 103 12.82 6.35 -18.35
C SER A 103 11.93 7.60 -18.35
N ASP A 104 10.62 7.42 -18.37
CA ASP A 104 9.61 8.49 -18.31
C ASP A 104 9.16 8.86 -16.88
N GLY A 105 9.71 8.21 -15.86
CA GLY A 105 9.36 8.45 -14.45
C GLY A 105 8.15 7.66 -13.95
N THR A 106 7.62 6.69 -14.72
CA THR A 106 6.54 5.81 -14.27
C THR A 106 7.06 4.78 -13.24
N VAL A 107 6.32 4.62 -12.13
CA VAL A 107 6.62 3.58 -11.13
C VAL A 107 6.24 2.20 -11.68
N ILE A 108 7.21 1.30 -11.76
CA ILE A 108 7.00 -0.09 -12.22
C ILE A 108 7.08 -1.14 -11.11
N GLY A 109 7.55 -0.75 -9.93
CA GLY A 109 7.68 -1.62 -8.77
C GLY A 109 8.52 -0.97 -7.68
N TYR A 110 9.08 -1.81 -6.81
CA TYR A 110 9.71 -1.37 -5.57
C TYR A 110 10.96 -2.21 -5.28
N ARG A 111 11.94 -1.62 -4.60
CA ARG A 111 13.16 -2.34 -4.18
C ARG A 111 12.99 -3.04 -2.84
N SER A 112 12.03 -2.59 -2.02
CA SER A 112 11.78 -3.15 -0.70
C SER A 112 10.33 -2.98 -0.27
N LEU A 113 9.97 -3.67 0.80
CA LEU A 113 8.78 -3.40 1.59
C LEU A 113 9.23 -2.84 2.94
N ALA A 114 8.47 -1.90 3.49
CA ALA A 114 8.76 -1.30 4.78
C ALA A 114 7.64 -1.60 5.78
N GLN A 115 7.99 -1.66 7.06
CA GLN A 115 7.03 -1.68 8.15
C GLN A 115 6.97 -0.28 8.78
N PRO A 116 5.82 0.42 8.73
CA PRO A 116 5.67 1.71 9.40
C PRO A 116 5.62 1.51 10.93
N ILE A 117 6.35 2.36 11.66
CA ILE A 117 6.46 2.35 13.14
C ILE A 117 5.90 3.64 13.75
#